data_AF-A0A367K3W4-F1
#
_entry.id   AF-A0A367K3W4-F1
#
_cell.length_a   1.000
_cell.length_b   1.000
_cell.length_c   1.000
_cell.angle_alpha   90.00
_cell.angle_beta   90.00
_cell.angle_gamma   90.00
#
_symmetry.space_group_name_H-M   'P 1'
#
loop_
_entity.id
_entity.type
_entity.pdbx_description
1 polymer ?
#
loop_
_entity_poly.entity_id
_entity_poly.type
_entity_poly.pdbx_seq_one_letter_code
_entity_poly.pdbx_strand_id
1 'polypeptide(L)'
;MHSRFLIKTIRTHIDHESWEKAVELSKNTMTKQLEQFNLISQLRQIRSQFYHPSSYYLIRASSFLATPFSCQPLSVFTFENHENGNIKTDSYEKAPMVALRLFKLIAHQVLSATKPSLSKTQVNQLASQCATGKGRDVNISSSLTDTDDILILHNRELNGSLTQLTLLMSSDIAKANKSYTIPNIQKRLKALLEK
;
A
#
# COMPACT_ATOMS: atom_id res chain seq x y z
N MET A 1 50.52 21.93 12.32
CA MET A 1 49.31 21.18 12.69
C MET A 1 48.98 20.19 11.57
N HIS A 2 49.16 18.88 11.77
CA HIS A 2 48.70 17.84 10.84
C HIS A 2 47.90 16.81 11.64
N SER A 3 46.60 16.74 11.37
CA SER A 3 45.68 15.74 11.94
C SER A 3 45.95 14.38 11.27
N ARG A 4 46.38 13.39 12.06
CA ARG A 4 46.48 11.99 11.61
C ARG A 4 45.11 11.33 11.79
N PHE A 5 44.44 11.01 10.68
CA PHE A 5 43.27 10.13 10.71
C PHE A 5 43.72 8.70 11.04
N LEU A 6 43.23 8.15 12.16
CA LEU A 6 43.44 6.76 12.51
C LEU A 6 42.51 5.88 11.67
N ILE A 7 43.09 5.04 10.81
CA ILE A 7 42.35 4.02 10.05
C ILE A 7 41.95 2.91 11.02
N LYS A 8 40.65 2.78 11.28
CA LYS A 8 40.09 1.74 12.14
C LYS A 8 39.62 0.58 11.26
N THR A 9 40.32 -0.54 11.30
CA THR A 9 39.93 -1.75 10.58
C THR A 9 38.77 -2.42 11.31
N ILE A 10 37.64 -2.62 10.62
CA ILE A 10 36.48 -3.35 11.13
C ILE A 10 36.51 -4.76 10.53
N ARG A 11 36.47 -5.80 11.37
CA ARG A 11 36.19 -7.17 10.92
C ARG A 11 34.72 -7.45 11.09
N THR A 12 34.05 -7.74 9.98
CA THR A 12 32.67 -8.20 9.95
C THR A 12 32.68 -9.70 9.69
N HIS A 13 32.00 -10.45 10.54
CA HIS A 13 31.80 -11.88 10.35
C HIS A 13 30.38 -12.08 9.82
N ILE A 14 30.27 -12.77 8.69
CA ILE A 14 29.00 -13.07 8.04
C ILE A 14 28.93 -14.60 7.91
N ASP A 15 27.75 -15.15 8.15
CA ASP A 15 27.47 -16.57 7.93
C ASP A 15 27.69 -16.93 6.45
N HIS A 16 28.39 -18.04 6.22
CA HIS A 16 28.84 -18.43 4.88
C HIS A 16 27.66 -18.76 3.96
N GLU A 17 26.68 -19.52 4.46
CA GLU A 17 25.50 -19.91 3.69
C GLU A 17 24.64 -18.69 3.32
N SER A 18 24.47 -17.76 4.26
CA SER A 18 23.77 -16.49 4.03
C SER A 18 24.50 -15.61 3.01
N TRP A 19 25.84 -15.60 3.04
CA TRP A 19 26.64 -14.86 2.07
C TRP A 19 26.50 -15.43 0.66
N GLU A 20 26.55 -16.75 0.50
CA GLU A 20 26.38 -17.40 -0.80
C GLU A 20 25.01 -17.10 -1.42
N LYS A 21 23.93 -17.21 -0.62
CA LYS A 21 22.58 -16.84 -1.03
C LYS A 21 22.49 -15.37 -1.46
N ALA A 22 23.08 -14.46 -0.68
CA ALA A 22 23.11 -13.03 -1.00
C ALA A 22 23.89 -12.75 -2.31
N VAL A 23 25.02 -13.44 -2.53
CA VAL A 23 25.82 -13.32 -3.75
C VAL A 23 25.04 -13.84 -4.96
N GLU A 24 24.38 -14.99 -4.85
CA GLU A 24 23.54 -15.53 -5.94
C GLU A 24 22.41 -14.56 -6.32
N LEU A 25 21.71 -14.01 -5.31
CA LEU A 25 20.69 -12.99 -5.53
C LEU A 25 21.24 -11.73 -6.18
N SER A 26 22.44 -11.29 -5.78
CA SER A 26 23.08 -10.09 -6.35
C SER A 26 23.45 -10.23 -7.82
N LYS A 27 23.71 -11.47 -8.29
CA LYS A 27 24.02 -11.75 -9.70
C LYS A 27 22.78 -11.72 -10.59
N ASN A 28 21.60 -11.95 -10.02
CA ASN A 28 20.36 -11.89 -10.76
C ASN A 28 19.86 -10.44 -10.86
N THR A 29 20.14 -9.80 -11.99
CA THR A 29 19.72 -8.41 -12.28
C THR A 29 18.20 -8.24 -12.38
N MET A 30 17.44 -9.34 -12.47
CA MET A 30 15.97 -9.32 -12.43
C MET A 30 15.42 -9.45 -11.00
N THR A 31 16.25 -9.80 -10.02
CA THR A 31 15.87 -9.81 -8.61
C THR A 31 15.66 -8.39 -8.13
N LYS A 32 14.39 -7.96 -8.08
CA LYS A 32 14.00 -6.65 -7.53
C LYS A 32 13.75 -6.70 -6.02
N GLN A 33 13.49 -7.89 -5.46
CA GLN A 33 13.11 -8.06 -4.07
C GLN A 33 13.33 -9.50 -3.56
N LEU A 34 13.72 -9.60 -2.30
CA LEU A 34 13.96 -10.84 -1.56
C LEU A 34 12.67 -11.45 -0.98
N GLU A 35 11.73 -10.60 -0.55
CA GLU A 35 10.50 -11.02 0.09
C GLU A 35 9.34 -10.14 -0.39
N GLN A 36 8.29 -10.77 -0.93
CA GLN A 36 7.08 -10.08 -1.41
C GLN A 36 6.02 -9.90 -0.32
N PHE A 37 6.28 -10.43 0.88
CA PHE A 37 5.34 -10.35 1.98
C PHE A 37 5.18 -8.88 2.40
N ASN A 38 3.93 -8.47 2.61
CA ASN A 38 3.60 -7.22 3.27
C ASN A 38 3.94 -5.89 2.52
N LEU A 39 4.27 -5.92 1.23
CA LEU A 39 4.58 -4.68 0.47
C LEU A 39 3.44 -3.65 0.53
N ILE A 40 2.19 -4.13 0.39
CA ILE A 40 1.00 -3.26 0.44
C ILE A 40 0.88 -2.57 1.81
N SER A 41 1.18 -3.26 2.91
CA SER A 41 1.14 -2.60 4.23
C SER A 41 2.37 -1.75 4.53
N GLN A 42 3.40 -1.76 3.67
CA GLN A 42 4.48 -0.79 3.71
C GLN A 42 4.16 0.49 2.94
N LEU A 43 3.07 0.52 2.16
CA LEU A 43 2.58 1.75 1.54
C LEU A 43 2.01 2.70 2.59
N ARG A 44 2.43 3.96 2.51
CA ARG A 44 1.79 5.06 3.26
C ARG A 44 0.95 5.88 2.31
N GLN A 45 -0.30 6.13 2.67
CA GLN A 45 -1.08 7.18 2.04
C GLN A 45 -0.69 8.54 2.64
N ILE A 46 0.35 9.16 2.08
CA ILE A 46 0.80 10.50 2.50
C ILE A 46 0.12 11.58 1.65
N ARG A 47 -0.33 11.24 0.43
CA ARG A 47 -0.80 12.19 -0.59
C ARG A 47 -1.90 11.57 -1.44
N SER A 48 -2.72 12.42 -2.06
CA SER A 48 -3.68 12.07 -3.13
C SER A 48 -3.05 12.17 -4.54
N GLN A 49 -1.74 11.90 -4.66
CA GLN A 49 -0.95 11.99 -5.90
C GLN A 49 -0.66 10.59 -6.46
N PHE A 50 -1.68 9.78 -6.67
CA PHE A 50 -1.61 8.42 -7.20
C PHE A 50 -0.95 8.32 -8.60
N TYR A 51 -0.87 9.41 -9.35
CA TYR A 51 -0.10 9.42 -10.61
C TYR A 51 1.43 9.43 -10.39
N HIS A 52 1.91 9.78 -9.19
CA HIS A 52 3.33 9.98 -8.94
C HIS A 52 3.97 8.74 -8.30
N PRO A 53 5.15 8.27 -8.78
CA PRO A 53 5.82 7.08 -8.24
C PRO A 53 6.06 7.13 -6.73
N SER A 54 6.33 8.32 -6.18
CA SER A 54 6.57 8.48 -4.73
C SER A 54 5.39 8.07 -3.85
N SER A 55 4.17 8.03 -4.39
CA SER A 55 2.98 7.57 -3.66
C SER A 55 3.02 6.06 -3.38
N TYR A 56 3.90 5.33 -4.06
CA TYR A 56 4.08 3.89 -3.95
C TYR A 56 5.41 3.48 -3.32
N TYR A 57 6.18 4.45 -2.80
CA TYR A 57 7.43 4.12 -2.12
C TYR A 57 7.14 3.33 -0.84
N LEU A 58 7.89 2.24 -0.65
CA LEU A 58 7.81 1.35 0.51
C LEU A 58 8.57 1.95 1.71
N ILE A 59 8.17 3.16 2.11
CA ILE A 59 8.88 3.97 3.11
C ILE A 59 8.21 3.94 4.48
N ARG A 60 7.37 2.93 4.76
CA ARG A 60 6.82 2.78 6.11
C ARG A 60 7.92 2.32 7.06
N ALA A 61 8.64 3.28 7.62
CA ALA A 61 9.40 3.06 8.83
C ALA A 61 8.40 2.66 9.93
N SER A 62 8.40 1.38 10.31
CA SER A 62 7.67 0.92 11.49
C SER A 62 8.55 1.22 12.69
N SER A 63 8.12 2.13 13.57
CA SER A 63 8.71 2.20 14.90
C SER A 63 8.43 0.89 15.65
N PHE A 64 9.16 0.61 16.73
CA PHE A 64 8.90 -0.57 17.57
C PHE A 64 7.44 -0.64 18.08
N LEU A 65 6.77 0.51 18.17
CA LEU A 65 5.35 0.63 18.52
C LEU A 65 4.42 0.20 17.38
N ALA A 66 4.78 0.50 16.12
CA ALA A 66 3.97 0.21 14.94
C ALA A 66 4.47 -1.02 14.15
N THR A 67 5.35 -1.84 14.72
CA THR A 67 5.81 -3.10 14.10
C THR A 67 4.64 -4.05 13.80
N PRO A 68 3.69 -4.31 14.74
CA PRO A 68 2.55 -5.16 14.44
C PRO A 68 1.55 -4.48 13.47
N PHE A 69 0.96 -5.24 12.54
CA PHE A 69 -0.05 -4.70 11.60
C PHE A 69 -1.26 -4.06 12.29
N SER A 70 -1.65 -4.58 13.45
CA SER A 70 -2.75 -4.02 14.24
C SER A 70 -2.46 -2.61 14.79
N CYS A 71 -1.18 -2.23 14.88
CA CYS A 71 -0.71 -0.93 15.35
C CYS A 71 -0.37 0.02 14.20
N GLN A 72 -0.58 -0.40 12.96
CA GLN A 72 -0.26 0.37 11.78
C GLN A 72 -1.49 1.18 11.33
N PRO A 73 -1.33 2.49 11.02
CA PRO A 73 -2.40 3.28 10.42
C PRO A 73 -3.00 2.64 9.16
N LEU A 74 -4.32 2.53 9.12
CA LEU A 74 -5.08 2.10 7.96
C LEU A 74 -5.11 3.20 6.91
N SER A 75 -5.04 2.80 5.64
CA SER A 75 -5.04 3.66 4.46
C SER A 75 -5.91 3.04 3.36
N VAL A 76 -6.13 3.73 2.24
CA VAL A 76 -6.85 3.14 1.08
C VAL A 76 -6.23 1.83 0.57
N PHE A 77 -4.95 1.58 0.84
CA PHE A 77 -4.27 0.33 0.45
C PHE A 77 -4.45 -0.81 1.45
N THR A 78 -4.72 -0.49 2.72
CA THR A 78 -4.67 -1.46 3.83
C THR A 78 -6.00 -1.61 4.57
N PHE A 79 -6.96 -0.73 4.34
CA PHE A 79 -8.24 -0.72 5.04
C PHE A 79 -9.06 -1.99 4.79
N GLU A 80 -8.99 -2.59 3.59
CA GLU A 80 -9.64 -3.88 3.30
C GLU A 80 -9.19 -4.99 4.26
N ASN A 81 -7.93 -4.98 4.69
CA ASN A 81 -7.38 -6.02 5.57
C ASN A 81 -7.90 -5.91 7.02
N HIS A 82 -8.42 -4.74 7.42
CA HIS A 82 -9.05 -4.53 8.73
C HIS A 82 -10.44 -5.16 8.80
N GLU A 83 -11.23 -5.01 7.74
CA GLU A 83 -12.64 -5.42 7.69
C GLU A 83 -12.86 -6.94 7.60
N ASN A 84 -11.78 -7.73 7.60
CA ASN A 84 -11.80 -9.17 7.31
C ASN A 84 -12.31 -10.05 8.47
N GLY A 85 -13.46 -9.69 9.04
CA GLY A 85 -14.10 -10.49 10.08
C GLY A 85 -15.59 -10.24 10.35
N ASN A 86 -16.24 -9.18 9.84
CA ASN A 86 -17.63 -8.91 10.29
C ASN A 86 -18.54 -8.08 9.39
N ILE A 87 -18.32 -8.04 8.07
CA ILE A 87 -19.32 -7.43 7.19
C ILE A 87 -20.34 -8.49 6.77
N LYS A 88 -21.34 -8.71 7.63
CA LYS A 88 -22.68 -9.10 7.17
C LYS A 88 -23.31 -7.84 6.59
N THR A 89 -23.24 -7.62 5.28
CA THR A 89 -24.08 -6.57 4.70
C THR A 89 -24.73 -6.99 3.41
N ASP A 90 -26.04 -6.78 3.44
CA ASP A 90 -26.93 -6.60 2.33
C ASP A 90 -26.35 -5.66 1.27
N SER A 91 -26.89 -5.74 0.06
CA SER A 91 -26.29 -5.35 -1.22
C SER A 91 -25.79 -3.89 -1.38
N TYR A 92 -26.02 -3.00 -0.41
CA TYR A 92 -25.79 -1.55 -0.51
C TYR A 92 -24.37 -1.07 -0.11
N GLU A 93 -23.58 -1.86 0.64
CA GLU A 93 -22.24 -1.45 1.12
C GLU A 93 -21.05 -1.93 0.25
N LYS A 94 -21.31 -2.42 -0.96
CA LYS A 94 -20.23 -2.97 -1.81
C LYS A 94 -19.31 -1.91 -2.43
N ALA A 95 -19.77 -0.67 -2.57
CA ALA A 95 -19.05 0.36 -3.33
C ALA A 95 -17.71 0.79 -2.72
N PRO A 96 -17.60 1.09 -1.40
CA PRO A 96 -16.31 1.35 -0.76
C PRO A 96 -15.35 0.16 -0.87
N MET A 97 -15.85 -1.07 -0.72
CA MET A 97 -15.03 -2.29 -0.83
C MET A 97 -14.45 -2.48 -2.24
N VAL A 98 -15.25 -2.20 -3.28
CA VAL A 98 -14.76 -2.21 -4.67
C VAL A 98 -13.68 -1.16 -4.88
N ALA A 99 -13.83 0.04 -4.31
CA ALA A 99 -12.82 1.09 -4.39
C ALA A 99 -11.49 0.66 -3.73
N LEU A 100 -11.53 0.00 -2.56
CA LEU A 100 -10.32 -0.55 -1.91
C LEU A 100 -9.64 -1.60 -2.76
N ARG A 101 -10.41 -2.51 -3.36
CA ARG A 101 -9.88 -3.54 -4.27
C ARG A 101 -9.17 -2.91 -5.46
N LEU A 102 -9.72 -1.81 -5.99
CA LEU A 102 -9.05 -1.06 -7.04
C LEU A 102 -7.73 -0.44 -6.56
N PHE A 103 -7.70 0.20 -5.39
CA PHE A 103 -6.46 0.74 -4.83
C PHE A 103 -5.40 -0.35 -4.61
N LYS A 104 -5.82 -1.52 -4.16
CA LYS A 104 -4.95 -2.69 -4.00
C LYS A 104 -4.41 -3.21 -5.32
N LEU A 105 -5.26 -3.30 -6.35
CA LEU A 105 -4.86 -3.65 -7.72
C LEU A 105 -3.83 -2.64 -8.27
N ILE A 106 -4.10 -1.34 -8.11
CA ILE A 106 -3.19 -0.26 -8.50
C ILE A 106 -1.84 -0.40 -7.82
N ALA A 107 -1.83 -0.57 -6.49
CA ALA A 107 -0.61 -0.76 -5.72
C ALA A 107 0.18 -1.98 -6.23
N HIS A 108 -0.50 -3.11 -6.46
CA HIS A 108 0.13 -4.31 -6.98
C HIS A 108 0.74 -4.09 -8.37
N GLN A 109 0.02 -3.45 -9.29
CA GLN A 109 0.52 -3.15 -10.63
C GLN A 109 1.75 -2.24 -10.59
N VAL A 110 1.74 -1.21 -9.73
CA VAL A 110 2.89 -0.30 -9.61
C VAL A 110 4.12 -0.98 -9.01
N LEU A 111 3.93 -1.88 -8.04
CA LEU A 111 5.03 -2.57 -7.37
C LEU A 111 5.61 -3.73 -8.21
N SER A 112 4.80 -4.36 -9.06
CA SER A 112 5.18 -5.59 -9.76
C SER A 112 5.50 -5.40 -11.24
N ALA A 113 4.89 -4.43 -11.93
CA ALA A 113 5.00 -4.29 -13.38
C ALA A 113 6.06 -3.26 -13.81
N THR A 114 6.73 -3.51 -14.94
CA THR A 114 7.66 -2.54 -15.57
C THR A 114 6.92 -1.35 -16.17
N LYS A 115 5.69 -1.57 -16.67
CA LYS A 115 4.79 -0.55 -17.19
C LYS A 115 3.44 -0.68 -16.46
N PRO A 116 3.27 -0.04 -15.29
CA PRO A 116 2.07 -0.19 -14.49
C PRO A 116 0.82 0.31 -15.21
N SER A 117 -0.11 -0.61 -15.50
CA SER A 117 -1.37 -0.31 -16.15
C SER A 117 -2.55 -1.02 -15.50
N LEU A 118 -3.73 -0.46 -15.71
CA LEU A 118 -5.02 -1.07 -15.39
C LEU A 118 -5.68 -1.53 -16.68
N SER A 119 -6.06 -2.81 -16.74
CA SER A 119 -6.87 -3.29 -17.85
C SER A 119 -8.31 -2.81 -17.70
N LYS A 120 -8.89 -2.32 -18.79
CA LYS A 120 -10.29 -1.93 -18.91
C LYS A 120 -11.24 -3.04 -18.46
N THR A 121 -10.92 -4.30 -18.78
CA THR A 121 -11.69 -5.47 -18.37
C THR A 121 -11.75 -5.61 -16.84
N GLN A 122 -10.61 -5.50 -16.16
CA GLN A 122 -10.52 -5.60 -14.70
C GLN A 122 -11.25 -4.46 -14.00
N VAL A 123 -11.12 -3.23 -14.53
CA VAL A 123 -11.82 -2.05 -14.01
C VAL A 123 -13.33 -2.22 -14.17
N ASN A 124 -13.78 -2.66 -15.34
CA ASN A 124 -15.21 -2.89 -15.61
C ASN A 124 -15.79 -4.03 -14.76
N GLN A 125 -15.03 -5.11 -14.54
CA GLN A 125 -15.43 -6.22 -13.67
C GLN A 125 -15.52 -5.81 -12.20
N LEU A 126 -14.66 -4.89 -11.74
CA LEU A 126 -14.78 -4.29 -10.41
C LEU A 126 -15.99 -3.36 -10.35
N ALA A 127 -16.17 -2.49 -11.34
CA ALA A 127 -17.30 -1.55 -11.41
C ALA A 127 -18.66 -2.26 -11.47
N SER A 128 -18.77 -3.40 -12.15
CA SER A 128 -20.01 -4.19 -12.22
C SER A 128 -20.45 -4.77 -10.87
N GLN A 129 -19.53 -4.86 -9.90
CA GLN A 129 -19.84 -5.31 -8.53
C GLN A 129 -20.49 -4.22 -7.68
N CYS A 130 -20.51 -2.97 -8.14
CA CYS A 130 -21.22 -1.87 -7.51
C CYS A 130 -22.71 -1.90 -7.92
N ALA A 131 -23.55 -2.49 -7.07
CA ALA A 131 -24.98 -2.70 -7.34
C ALA A 131 -25.75 -1.39 -7.54
N THR A 132 -25.49 -0.36 -6.74
CA THR A 132 -25.97 1.03 -6.87
C THR A 132 -25.44 1.78 -5.64
N GLY A 133 -24.89 2.99 -5.78
CA GLY A 133 -24.38 3.76 -4.65
C GLY A 133 -23.35 4.81 -5.04
N LYS A 134 -22.95 5.68 -4.09
CA LYS A 134 -22.06 6.84 -4.30
C LYS A 134 -20.72 6.53 -4.97
N GLY A 135 -20.22 5.29 -4.88
CA GLY A 135 -18.99 4.86 -5.57
C GLY A 135 -19.18 4.51 -7.05
N ARG A 136 -20.43 4.41 -7.53
CA ARG A 136 -20.76 4.25 -8.96
C ARG A 136 -20.62 5.57 -9.72
N ASP A 137 -20.80 6.69 -9.04
CA ASP A 137 -20.67 8.04 -9.62
C ASP A 137 -19.22 8.45 -9.88
N VAL A 138 -18.26 7.80 -9.23
CA VAL A 138 -16.84 7.97 -9.59
C VAL A 138 -16.56 7.09 -10.79
N ASN A 139 -16.98 7.58 -11.95
CA ASN A 139 -16.85 6.94 -13.24
C ASN A 139 -15.37 6.89 -13.66
N ILE A 140 -14.60 6.01 -13.04
CA ILE A 140 -13.23 5.69 -13.50
C ILE A 140 -13.30 5.22 -14.95
N SER A 141 -14.44 4.64 -15.35
CA SER A 141 -14.67 4.22 -16.71
C SER A 141 -14.76 5.37 -17.72
N SER A 142 -15.11 6.59 -17.32
CA SER A 142 -15.03 7.76 -18.23
C SER A 142 -13.62 8.33 -18.34
N SER A 143 -12.68 7.92 -17.47
CA SER A 143 -11.26 8.25 -17.58
C SER A 143 -10.48 7.21 -18.39
N LEU A 144 -11.18 6.21 -18.94
CA LEU A 144 -10.64 5.24 -19.89
C LEU A 144 -10.57 5.91 -21.27
N THR A 145 -9.37 6.09 -21.81
CA THR A 145 -9.15 6.32 -23.25
C THR A 145 -9.62 5.11 -24.07
N ASP A 146 -9.68 5.22 -25.41
CA ASP A 146 -10.04 4.12 -26.33
C ASP A 146 -9.08 2.91 -26.29
N THR A 147 -8.00 2.99 -25.52
CA THR A 147 -7.03 1.92 -25.33
C THR A 147 -7.48 0.91 -24.27
N ASP A 148 -7.17 -0.38 -24.48
CA ASP A 148 -7.55 -1.46 -23.54
C ASP A 148 -6.86 -1.38 -22.17
N ASP A 149 -5.73 -0.66 -22.09
CA ASP A 149 -4.96 -0.45 -20.87
C ASP A 149 -4.82 1.04 -20.53
N ILE A 150 -4.99 1.38 -19.26
CA ILE A 150 -4.73 2.72 -18.71
C ILE A 150 -3.40 2.70 -17.98
N LEU A 151 -2.47 3.59 -18.36
CA LEU A 151 -1.28 3.82 -17.55
C LEU A 151 -1.63 4.43 -16.18
N ILE A 152 -1.08 3.85 -15.12
CA ILE A 152 -1.32 4.32 -13.74
C ILE A 152 -0.47 5.56 -13.45
N LEU A 153 0.83 5.43 -13.68
CA LEU A 153 1.79 6.50 -13.40
C LEU A 153 1.71 7.59 -14.47
N HIS A 154 1.95 8.82 -14.06
CA HIS A 154 1.87 10.04 -14.87
C HIS A 154 0.47 10.36 -15.44
N ASN A 155 -0.56 9.59 -15.07
CA ASN A 155 -1.94 9.84 -15.48
C ASN A 155 -2.70 10.72 -14.47
N ARG A 156 -2.80 12.02 -14.77
CA ARG A 156 -3.48 13.00 -13.90
C ARG A 156 -5.00 12.89 -13.93
N GLU A 157 -5.58 12.41 -15.01
CA GLU A 157 -7.03 12.23 -15.14
C GLU A 157 -7.50 11.11 -14.21
N LEU A 158 -6.84 9.94 -14.29
CA LEU A 158 -7.06 8.83 -13.37
C LEU A 158 -6.85 9.28 -11.91
N ASN A 159 -5.84 10.11 -11.65
CA ASN A 159 -5.62 10.65 -10.31
C ASN A 159 -6.82 11.45 -9.77
N GLY A 160 -7.51 12.20 -10.62
CA GLY A 160 -8.72 12.93 -10.25
C GLY A 160 -9.79 12.00 -9.71
N SER A 161 -10.11 10.93 -10.45
CA SER A 161 -11.07 9.91 -10.05
C SER A 161 -10.64 9.18 -8.76
N LEU A 162 -9.36 8.79 -8.67
CA LEU A 162 -8.84 8.14 -7.45
C LEU A 162 -8.90 9.06 -6.23
N THR A 163 -8.65 10.36 -6.40
CA THR A 163 -8.78 11.34 -5.33
C THR A 163 -10.23 11.45 -4.84
N GLN A 164 -11.20 11.49 -5.77
CA GLN A 164 -12.62 11.50 -5.42
C GLN A 164 -13.04 10.23 -4.66
N LEU A 165 -12.61 9.05 -5.12
CA LEU A 165 -12.83 7.80 -4.38
C LEU A 165 -12.26 7.86 -2.97
N THR A 166 -11.06 8.42 -2.82
CA THR A 166 -10.39 8.55 -1.51
C THR A 166 -11.23 9.39 -0.55
N LEU A 167 -11.85 10.48 -1.03
CA LEU A 167 -12.70 11.34 -0.20
C LEU A 167 -13.91 10.59 0.35
N LEU A 168 -14.54 9.73 -0.46
CA LEU A 168 -15.67 8.90 -0.03
C LEU A 168 -15.31 7.96 1.12
N MET A 169 -14.06 7.50 1.18
CA MET A 169 -13.60 6.52 2.17
C MET A 169 -12.91 7.15 3.38
N SER A 170 -12.59 8.44 3.30
CA SER A 170 -11.75 9.12 4.29
C SER A 170 -12.31 9.06 5.72
N SER A 171 -13.62 9.24 5.87
CA SER A 171 -14.32 9.18 7.16
C SER A 171 -14.26 7.79 7.78
N ASP A 172 -14.50 6.74 6.98
CA ASP A 172 -14.53 5.35 7.46
C ASP A 172 -13.12 4.90 7.87
N ILE A 173 -12.11 5.23 7.07
CA ILE A 173 -10.70 4.96 7.39
C ILE A 173 -10.30 5.72 8.67
N ALA A 174 -10.73 6.97 8.84
CA ALA A 174 -10.45 7.74 10.05
C ALA A 174 -11.14 7.14 11.28
N LYS A 175 -12.38 6.70 11.15
CA LYS A 175 -13.14 6.03 12.22
C LYS A 175 -12.47 4.72 12.63
N ALA A 176 -12.09 3.89 11.67
CA ALA A 176 -11.39 2.63 11.94
C ALA A 176 -10.02 2.83 12.58
N ASN A 177 -9.24 3.82 12.12
CA ASN A 177 -7.99 4.17 12.79
C ASN A 177 -8.19 4.56 14.26
N LYS A 178 -9.26 5.32 14.55
CA LYS A 178 -9.61 5.71 15.93
C LYS A 178 -10.06 4.52 16.78
N SER A 179 -10.85 3.60 16.23
CA SER A 179 -11.42 2.48 17.00
C SER A 179 -10.52 1.24 17.07
N TYR A 180 -9.58 1.07 16.14
CA TYR A 180 -8.75 -0.12 16.03
C TYR A 180 -7.27 0.18 16.24
N THR A 181 -6.69 1.06 15.42
CA THR A 181 -5.24 1.31 15.45
C THR A 181 -4.79 1.99 16.74
N ILE A 182 -5.48 3.06 17.17
CA ILE A 182 -5.11 3.82 18.37
C ILE A 182 -5.14 2.94 19.64
N PRO A 183 -6.23 2.19 19.93
CA PRO A 183 -6.26 1.30 21.10
C PRO A 183 -5.16 0.24 21.09
N ASN A 184 -4.83 -0.32 19.92
CA ASN A 184 -3.75 -1.30 19.81
C ASN A 184 -2.38 -0.70 20.12
N ILE A 185 -2.11 0.52 19.65
CA ILE A 185 -0.88 1.26 20.00
C ILE A 185 -0.83 1.52 21.51
N GLN A 186 -1.93 2.00 22.10
CA GLN A 186 -2.01 2.28 23.54
C GLN A 186 -1.78 1.02 24.38
N LYS A 187 -2.43 -0.10 24.02
CA LYS A 187 -2.25 -1.39 24.68
C LYS A 187 -0.79 -1.84 24.63
N ARG A 188 -0.15 -1.70 23.46
CA ARG A 188 1.25 -2.06 23.29
C ARG A 188 2.19 -1.16 24.09
N LEU A 189 1.94 0.15 24.10
CA LEU A 189 2.73 1.10 24.88
C LEU A 189 2.66 0.75 26.37
N LYS A 190 1.46 0.49 26.90
CA LYS A 190 1.28 0.06 28.29
C LYS A 190 2.07 -1.21 28.61
N ALA A 191 1.97 -2.23 27.77
CA ALA A 191 2.71 -3.50 27.94
C ALA A 191 4.24 -3.36 27.87
N LEU A 192 4.76 -2.28 27.29
CA LEU A 192 6.20 -1.99 27.23
C LEU A 192 6.68 -1.14 28.40
N LEU A 193 5.81 -0.34 29.01
CA LEU A 193 6.12 0.48 30.18
C LEU A 193 5.96 -0.29 31.51
N GLU A 194 5.18 -1.37 31.51
CA GLU A 194 5.00 -2.27 32.65
C GLU A 194 6.08 -3.36 32.75
N LYS A 195 7.10 -3.32 31.89
CA LYS A 195 8.28 -4.19 31.90
C LYS A 195 9.50 -3.42 32.35
#